data_AF-A0A8C7C8W3-F1
#
_entry.id   AF-A0A8C7C8W3-F1
#
_cell.length_a   1.000
_cell.length_b   1.000
_cell.length_c   1.000
_cell.angle_alpha   90.00
_cell.angle_beta   90.00
_cell.angle_gamma   90.00
#
_symmetry.space_group_name_H-M   'P 1'
#
loop_
_entity.id
_entity.type
_entity.pdbx_description
1 polymer ?
#
loop_
_entity_poly.entity_id
_entity_poly.type
_entity_poly.pdbx_seq_one_letter_code
_entity_poly.pdbx_strand_id
1 'polypeptide(L)'
;MSSKAMLKVQEDIKALKQLLSLAELKNAEIALRTQKTPPGLQHENTAPADYFRILVQQFEVQLQQYRQQIEELENHLATQANNSHITPQDLSMAMQKIYQTFVALAAQLQSIHENVKVLKEQYLGYRKMFLGDAVDVFEARRAEAKKWQNAPRVTTGPTPFSNMPNAAAVAMAATLTQQQQPATGLNAFKL
;
A
#
# COMPACT_ATOMS: atom_id res chain seq x y z
N MET A 1 -4.76 5.83 -20.43
CA MET A 1 -4.77 4.74 -19.43
C MET A 1 -5.23 3.38 -19.99
N SER A 2 -5.17 3.10 -21.31
CA SER A 2 -6.22 2.19 -21.84
C SER A 2 -5.77 0.86 -22.48
N SER A 3 -4.69 0.78 -23.27
CA SER A 3 -4.46 -0.46 -24.05
C SER A 3 -3.81 -1.61 -23.27
N LYS A 4 -2.74 -1.35 -22.49
CA LYS A 4 -2.00 -2.42 -21.79
C LYS A 4 -2.78 -3.05 -20.63
N ALA A 5 -3.56 -2.24 -19.91
CA ALA A 5 -4.45 -2.73 -18.85
C ALA A 5 -5.61 -3.57 -19.43
N MET A 6 -6.17 -3.14 -20.55
CA MET A 6 -7.24 -3.88 -21.24
C MET A 6 -6.76 -5.22 -21.79
N LEU A 7 -5.56 -5.27 -22.38
CA LEU A 7 -4.96 -6.53 -22.83
C LEU A 7 -4.72 -7.50 -21.68
N LYS A 8 -4.22 -6.99 -20.53
CA LYS A 8 -4.01 -7.81 -19.33
C LYS A 8 -5.32 -8.39 -18.81
N VAL A 9 -6.37 -7.57 -18.73
CA VAL A 9 -7.72 -8.04 -18.33
C VAL A 9 -8.23 -9.11 -19.29
N GLN A 10 -8.03 -8.95 -20.60
CA GLN A 10 -8.49 -9.92 -21.60
C GLN A 10 -7.74 -11.25 -21.51
N GLU A 11 -6.45 -11.22 -21.20
CA GLU A 11 -5.63 -12.40 -20.96
C GLU A 11 -6.04 -13.12 -19.65
N ASP A 12 -6.29 -12.35 -18.59
CA ASP A 12 -6.76 -12.90 -17.31
C ASP A 12 -8.15 -13.54 -17.46
N ILE A 13 -9.07 -12.93 -18.22
CA ILE A 13 -10.38 -13.53 -18.55
C ILE A 13 -10.22 -14.84 -19.31
N LYS A 14 -9.29 -14.91 -20.26
CA LYS A 14 -9.03 -16.14 -21.02
C LYS A 14 -8.47 -17.24 -20.12
N ALA A 15 -7.53 -16.90 -19.25
CA ALA A 15 -6.96 -17.83 -18.28
C ALA A 15 -8.02 -18.35 -17.30
N LEU A 16 -8.89 -17.47 -16.79
CA LEU A 16 -10.00 -17.85 -15.91
C LEU A 16 -10.97 -18.81 -16.60
N LYS A 17 -11.37 -18.54 -17.85
CA LYS A 17 -12.23 -19.44 -18.63
C LYS A 17 -11.60 -20.81 -18.85
N GLN A 18 -10.29 -20.86 -19.11
CA GLN A 18 -9.57 -22.14 -19.26
C GLN A 18 -9.52 -22.91 -17.95
N LEU A 19 -9.26 -22.25 -16.82
CA LEU A 19 -9.25 -22.89 -15.50
C LEU A 19 -10.62 -23.47 -15.13
N LEU A 20 -11.70 -22.72 -15.39
CA LEU A 20 -13.07 -23.19 -15.18
C LEU A 20 -13.38 -24.43 -16.03
N SER A 21 -13.05 -24.39 -17.33
CA SER A 21 -13.28 -25.53 -18.23
C SER A 21 -12.49 -26.78 -17.82
N LEU A 22 -11.24 -26.63 -17.38
CA LEU A 22 -10.42 -27.75 -16.89
C LEU A 22 -10.98 -28.35 -15.60
N ALA A 23 -11.49 -27.51 -14.69
CA ALA A 23 -12.12 -27.96 -13.45
C ALA A 23 -13.40 -28.76 -13.74
N GLU A 24 -14.26 -28.28 -14.63
CA GLU A 24 -15.48 -29.00 -15.04
C GLU A 24 -15.17 -30.33 -15.73
N LEU A 25 -14.14 -30.36 -16.60
CA LEU A 25 -13.72 -31.59 -17.28
C LEU A 25 -13.22 -32.64 -16.28
N LYS A 26 -12.43 -32.22 -15.28
CA LYS A 26 -11.99 -33.11 -14.19
C LYS A 26 -13.17 -33.68 -13.40
N ASN A 27 -14.20 -32.87 -13.14
CA ASN A 27 -15.40 -33.32 -12.43
C ASN A 27 -16.18 -34.37 -13.26
N ALA A 28 -16.33 -34.12 -14.56
CA ALA A 28 -16.95 -35.08 -15.48
C ALA A 28 -16.13 -36.39 -15.60
N GLU A 29 -14.80 -36.30 -15.55
CA GLU A 29 -13.92 -37.47 -15.55
C GLU A 29 -14.07 -38.31 -14.28
N ILE A 30 -14.18 -37.69 -13.10
CA ILE A 30 -14.42 -38.40 -11.83
C ILE A 30 -15.75 -39.17 -11.88
N ALA A 31 -16.80 -38.54 -12.42
CA ALA A 31 -18.09 -39.19 -12.61
C ALA A 31 -18.00 -40.40 -13.57
N LEU A 32 -17.32 -40.23 -14.71
CA LEU A 32 -17.15 -41.30 -15.70
C LEU A 32 -16.31 -42.48 -15.17
N ARG A 33 -15.21 -42.19 -14.47
CA ARG A 33 -14.35 -43.21 -13.86
C ARG A 33 -15.11 -43.99 -12.80
N THR A 34 -15.86 -43.31 -11.94
CA THR A 34 -16.68 -43.94 -10.90
C THR A 34 -17.76 -44.85 -11.48
N GLN A 35 -18.40 -44.44 -12.58
CA GLN A 35 -19.38 -45.26 -13.29
C GLN A 35 -18.76 -46.53 -13.89
N LYS A 36 -17.53 -46.44 -14.40
CA LYS A 36 -16.82 -47.58 -15.02
C LYS A 36 -16.14 -48.50 -14.00
N THR A 37 -16.03 -48.12 -12.73
CA THR A 37 -15.45 -48.96 -11.69
C THR A 37 -16.37 -50.16 -11.38
N PRO A 38 -15.89 -51.41 -11.46
CA PRO A 38 -16.68 -52.58 -11.13
C PRO A 38 -17.20 -52.55 -9.68
N PRO A 39 -18.39 -53.10 -9.37
CA PRO A 39 -18.97 -53.07 -8.02
C PRO A 39 -18.05 -53.58 -6.91
N GLY A 40 -17.25 -54.62 -7.19
CA GLY A 40 -16.30 -55.19 -6.23
C GLY A 40 -15.06 -54.32 -5.93
N LEU A 41 -14.82 -53.25 -6.69
CA LEU A 41 -13.71 -52.31 -6.50
C LEU A 41 -14.19 -50.91 -6.06
N GLN A 42 -15.50 -50.70 -5.91
CA GLN A 42 -16.06 -49.38 -5.56
C GLN A 42 -15.61 -48.90 -4.17
N HIS A 43 -15.33 -49.82 -3.23
CA HIS A 43 -14.84 -49.44 -1.90
C HIS A 43 -13.42 -48.85 -1.91
N GLU A 44 -12.63 -49.12 -2.96
CA GLU A 44 -11.29 -48.53 -3.13
C GLU A 44 -11.35 -47.20 -3.90
N ASN A 45 -12.49 -46.84 -4.49
CA ASN A 45 -12.66 -45.61 -5.23
C ASN A 45 -12.93 -44.42 -4.28
N THR A 46 -11.88 -43.77 -3.81
CA THR A 46 -11.99 -42.59 -2.93
C THR A 46 -12.29 -41.30 -3.68
N ALA A 47 -12.23 -41.28 -5.01
CA ALA A 47 -12.33 -40.06 -5.81
C ALA A 47 -13.64 -39.27 -5.60
N PRO A 48 -14.83 -39.90 -5.45
CA PRO A 48 -16.06 -39.19 -5.11
C PRO A 48 -16.03 -38.54 -3.71
N ALA A 49 -15.45 -39.23 -2.73
CA ALA A 49 -15.34 -38.72 -1.37
C ALA A 49 -14.37 -37.53 -1.30
N ASP A 50 -13.23 -37.62 -1.99
CA ASP A 50 -12.29 -36.50 -2.12
C ASP A 50 -12.88 -35.31 -2.87
N TYR A 51 -13.64 -35.57 -3.94
CA TYR A 51 -14.38 -34.53 -4.67
C TYR A 51 -15.37 -33.80 -3.76
N PHE A 52 -16.18 -34.54 -2.99
CA PHE A 52 -17.14 -33.94 -2.05
C PHE A 52 -16.44 -33.14 -0.95
N ARG A 53 -15.34 -33.64 -0.40
CA ARG A 53 -14.51 -32.92 0.58
C ARG A 53 -14.03 -31.57 0.04
N ILE A 54 -13.55 -31.55 -1.20
CA ILE A 54 -13.11 -30.32 -1.87
C ILE A 54 -14.30 -29.34 -2.05
N LEU A 55 -15.47 -29.84 -2.44
CA LEU A 55 -16.67 -29.00 -2.57
C LEU A 55 -17.09 -28.37 -1.25
N VAL A 56 -17.08 -29.15 -0.16
CA VAL A 56 -17.40 -28.63 1.18
C VAL A 56 -16.41 -27.55 1.60
N GLN A 57 -15.11 -27.76 1.38
CA GLN A 57 -14.09 -26.74 1.67
C GLN A 57 -14.30 -25.45 0.85
N GLN A 58 -14.63 -25.56 -0.43
CA GLN A 58 -14.96 -24.39 -1.27
C GLN A 58 -16.20 -23.66 -0.75
N PHE A 59 -17.23 -24.41 -0.35
CA PHE A 59 -18.46 -23.87 0.20
C PHE A 59 -18.23 -23.14 1.54
N GLU A 60 -17.41 -23.68 2.42
CA GLU A 60 -17.02 -23.03 3.69
C GLU A 60 -16.36 -21.67 3.46
N VAL A 61 -15.42 -21.60 2.51
CA VAL A 61 -14.76 -20.33 2.14
C VAL A 61 -15.78 -19.34 1.57
N GLN A 62 -16.70 -19.80 0.72
CA GLN A 62 -17.72 -18.95 0.12
C GLN A 62 -18.69 -18.40 1.19
N LEU A 63 -19.08 -19.21 2.17
CA LEU A 63 -19.89 -18.76 3.32
C LEU A 63 -19.18 -17.69 4.14
N GLN A 64 -17.88 -17.84 4.38
CA GLN A 64 -17.09 -16.84 5.08
C GLN A 64 -17.02 -15.52 4.30
N GLN A 65 -16.85 -15.58 2.97
CA GLN A 65 -16.88 -14.40 2.11
C GLN A 65 -18.23 -13.70 2.15
N TYR A 66 -19.34 -14.43 2.04
CA TYR A 66 -20.67 -13.85 2.14
C TYR A 66 -20.92 -13.20 3.51
N ARG A 67 -20.49 -13.83 4.60
CA ARG A 67 -20.54 -13.23 5.94
C ARG A 67 -19.80 -11.89 5.99
N GLN A 68 -18.57 -11.86 5.45
CA GLN A 68 -17.77 -10.63 5.43
C GLN A 68 -18.41 -9.53 4.56
N GLN A 69 -18.96 -9.89 3.40
CA GLN A 69 -19.67 -8.96 2.53
C GLN A 69 -20.93 -8.38 3.20
N ILE A 70 -21.66 -9.21 3.97
CA ILE A 70 -22.81 -8.76 4.76
C ILE A 70 -22.35 -7.79 5.86
N GLU A 71 -21.31 -8.14 6.62
CA GLU A 71 -20.76 -7.25 7.66
C GLU A 71 -20.27 -5.91 7.10
N GLU A 72 -19.61 -5.94 5.93
CA GLU A 72 -19.16 -4.72 5.25
C GLU A 72 -20.35 -3.88 4.78
N LEU A 73 -21.38 -4.51 4.22
CA LEU A 73 -22.61 -3.84 3.79
C LEU A 73 -23.35 -3.23 4.99
N GLU A 74 -23.45 -3.96 6.10
CA GLU A 74 -24.06 -3.50 7.35
C GLU A 74 -23.29 -2.30 7.93
N ASN A 75 -21.96 -2.36 7.96
CA ASN A 75 -21.12 -1.23 8.38
C ASN A 75 -21.26 -0.03 7.43
N HIS A 76 -21.33 -0.27 6.12
CA HIS A 76 -21.55 0.79 5.14
C HIS A 76 -22.93 1.43 5.30
N LEU A 77 -23.99 0.66 5.54
CA LEU A 77 -25.33 1.19 5.81
C LEU A 77 -25.40 1.92 7.15
N ALA A 78 -24.73 1.42 8.20
CA ALA A 78 -24.66 2.08 9.50
C ALA A 78 -23.92 3.42 9.41
N THR A 79 -22.82 3.48 8.64
CA THR A 79 -22.12 4.74 8.38
C THR A 79 -22.88 5.66 7.44
N GLN A 80 -23.59 5.12 6.44
CA GLN A 80 -24.45 5.87 5.52
C GLN A 80 -25.64 6.51 6.23
N ALA A 81 -26.30 5.80 7.14
CA ALA A 81 -27.39 6.31 7.97
C ALA A 81 -26.92 7.43 8.91
N ASN A 82 -25.64 7.39 9.32
CA ASN A 82 -24.98 8.43 10.11
C ASN A 82 -24.27 9.50 9.25
N ASN A 83 -24.33 9.41 7.92
CA ASN A 83 -23.64 10.32 6.99
C ASN A 83 -24.46 11.60 6.77
N SER A 84 -24.90 12.19 7.87
CA SER A 84 -25.51 13.50 7.90
C SER A 84 -24.40 14.54 7.82
N HIS A 85 -23.92 14.78 6.59
CA HIS A 85 -23.01 15.86 6.19
C HIS A 85 -21.56 15.75 6.68
N ILE A 86 -20.66 15.22 5.84
CA ILE A 86 -19.23 15.58 5.90
C ILE A 86 -19.16 17.08 5.67
N THR A 87 -18.83 17.82 6.72
CA THR A 87 -18.67 19.26 6.61
C THR A 87 -17.26 19.57 6.06
N PRO A 88 -17.06 20.72 5.39
CA PRO A 88 -15.73 21.19 5.03
C PRO A 88 -14.78 21.28 6.25
N GLN A 89 -15.34 21.46 7.44
CA GLN A 89 -14.59 21.46 8.71
C GLN A 89 -14.06 20.07 9.06
N ASP A 90 -14.84 19.00 8.85
CA ASP A 90 -14.39 17.63 9.08
C ASP A 90 -13.23 17.25 8.16
N LEU A 91 -13.27 17.70 6.90
CA LEU A 91 -12.16 17.52 5.97
C LEU A 91 -10.91 18.27 6.42
N SER A 92 -11.06 19.51 6.90
CA SER A 92 -9.95 20.29 7.46
C SER A 92 -9.33 19.60 8.68
N MET A 93 -10.16 19.08 9.60
CA MET A 93 -9.72 18.33 10.78
C MET A 93 -9.04 17.00 10.39
N ALA A 94 -9.55 16.29 9.39
CA ALA A 94 -8.93 15.08 8.86
C ALA A 94 -7.56 15.38 8.24
N MET A 95 -7.44 16.43 7.42
CA MET A 95 -6.16 16.87 6.86
C MET A 95 -5.16 17.28 7.94
N GLN A 96 -5.61 17.96 8.99
CA GLN A 96 -4.78 18.32 10.13
C GLN A 96 -4.28 17.06 10.87
N LYS A 97 -5.14 16.06 11.09
CA LYS A 97 -4.75 14.76 11.68
C LYS A 97 -3.77 14.00 10.80
N ILE A 98 -3.98 13.97 9.48
CA ILE A 98 -3.03 13.37 8.53
C ILE A 98 -1.67 14.06 8.62
N TYR A 99 -1.64 15.40 8.64
CA TYR A 99 -0.40 16.15 8.79
C TYR A 99 0.32 15.84 10.11
N GLN A 100 -0.40 15.85 11.25
CA GLN A 100 0.18 15.49 12.56
C GLN A 100 0.76 14.08 12.55
N THR A 101 0.04 13.13 11.95
CA THR A 101 0.48 11.73 11.83
C THR A 101 1.72 11.62 10.94
N PHE A 102 1.74 12.35 9.82
CA PHE A 102 2.88 12.39 8.91
C PHE A 102 4.13 12.99 9.58
N VAL A 103 3.98 14.08 10.34
CA VAL A 103 5.08 14.70 11.10
C VAL A 103 5.60 13.74 12.18
N ALA A 104 4.71 13.08 12.93
CA ALA A 104 5.11 12.10 13.93
C ALA A 104 5.86 10.91 13.30
N LEU A 105 5.37 10.39 12.17
CA LEU A 105 6.05 9.34 11.42
C LEU A 105 7.41 9.79 10.89
N ALA A 106 7.53 11.03 10.38
CA ALA A 106 8.79 11.58 9.94
C ALA A 106 9.80 11.70 11.09
N ALA A 107 9.36 12.12 12.27
CA ALA A 107 10.21 12.17 13.46
C ALA A 107 10.66 10.77 13.90
N GLN A 108 9.77 9.78 13.90
CA GLN A 108 10.11 8.39 14.19
C GLN A 108 11.10 7.82 13.15
N LEU A 109 10.87 8.08 11.86
CA LEU A 109 11.76 7.67 10.79
C LEU A 109 13.14 8.32 10.93
N GLN A 110 13.20 9.60 11.28
CA GLN A 110 14.45 10.31 11.52
C GLN A 110 15.22 9.73 12.71
N SER A 111 14.52 9.39 13.80
CA SER A 111 15.12 8.72 14.97
C SER A 111 15.74 7.37 14.58
N ILE A 112 15.01 6.54 13.85
CA ILE A 112 15.52 5.25 13.34
C ILE A 112 16.71 5.47 12.40
N HIS A 113 16.63 6.47 11.51
CA HIS A 113 17.71 6.80 10.58
C HIS A 113 19.00 7.17 11.31
N GLU A 114 18.93 8.01 12.36
CA GLU A 114 20.10 8.34 13.16
C GLU A 114 20.64 7.12 13.92
N ASN A 115 19.79 6.25 14.48
CA ASN A 115 20.24 5.02 15.13
C ASN A 115 21.00 4.10 14.17
N VAL A 116 20.49 3.92 12.95
CA VAL A 116 21.16 3.10 11.92
C VAL A 116 22.48 3.74 11.48
N LYS A 117 22.52 5.08 11.39
CA LYS A 117 23.75 5.82 11.05
C LYS A 117 24.83 5.62 12.12
N VAL A 118 24.48 5.75 13.40
CA VAL A 118 25.41 5.50 14.52
C VAL A 118 25.93 4.07 14.48
N LEU A 119 25.04 3.08 14.28
CA LEU A 119 25.44 1.67 14.18
C LEU A 119 26.39 1.41 13.00
N LYS A 120 26.14 2.06 11.85
CA LYS A 120 27.03 2.00 10.68
C LYS A 120 28.41 2.58 11.03
N GLU A 121 28.47 3.74 11.67
CA GLU A 121 29.73 4.38 12.08
C GLU A 121 30.51 3.50 13.06
N GLN A 122 29.84 2.90 14.04
CA GLN A 122 30.44 1.98 14.99
C GLN A 122 31.03 0.74 14.30
N TYR A 123 30.30 0.15 13.34
CA TYR A 123 30.79 -1.00 12.57
C TYR A 123 32.03 -0.66 11.75
N LEU A 124 32.01 0.48 11.05
CA LEU A 124 33.17 0.92 10.27
C LEU A 124 34.38 1.25 11.18
N GLY A 125 34.13 1.83 12.36
CA GLY A 125 35.15 2.05 13.38
C GLY A 125 35.80 0.75 13.85
N TYR A 126 34.99 -0.26 14.17
CA TYR A 126 35.47 -1.59 14.55
C TYR A 126 36.34 -2.21 13.46
N ARG A 127 35.88 -2.19 12.20
CA ARG A 127 36.62 -2.73 11.06
C ARG A 127 37.96 -2.01 10.86
N LYS A 128 37.99 -0.69 10.98
CA LYS A 128 39.22 0.10 10.87
C LYS A 128 40.21 -0.24 11.99
N MET A 129 39.74 -0.36 13.23
CA MET A 129 40.60 -0.56 14.41
C MET A 129 41.10 -2.00 14.53
N PHE A 130 40.24 -3.00 14.33
CA PHE A 130 40.57 -4.40 14.60
C PHE A 130 40.96 -5.18 13.34
N LEU A 131 40.44 -4.81 12.17
CA LEU A 131 40.73 -5.48 10.91
C LEU A 131 41.70 -4.67 10.02
N GLY A 132 42.09 -3.46 10.45
CA GLY A 132 42.98 -2.58 9.68
C GLY A 132 42.39 -2.09 8.35
N ASP A 133 41.09 -2.27 8.15
CA ASP A 133 40.41 -2.07 6.88
C ASP A 133 39.47 -0.85 6.98
N ALA A 134 39.80 0.20 6.22
CA ALA A 134 39.10 1.48 6.23
C ALA A 134 38.05 1.62 5.11
N VAL A 135 37.75 0.55 4.36
CA VAL A 135 36.79 0.60 3.24
C VAL A 135 35.35 0.75 3.76
N ASP A 136 34.54 1.64 3.16
CA ASP A 136 33.08 1.69 3.42
C ASP A 136 32.37 0.64 2.56
N VAL A 137 32.06 -0.54 3.13
CA VAL A 137 31.32 -1.63 2.46
C VAL A 137 29.93 -1.20 1.99
N PHE A 138 29.38 -0.12 2.54
CA PHE A 138 28.01 0.32 2.23
C PHE A 138 27.96 1.35 1.08
N GLU A 139 29.10 1.77 0.52
CA GLU A 139 29.17 2.70 -0.62
C GLU A 139 28.40 2.19 -1.84
N ALA A 140 28.55 0.91 -2.19
CA ALA A 140 27.89 0.30 -3.35
C ALA A 140 26.36 0.46 -3.28
N ARG A 141 25.78 0.17 -2.12
CA ARG A 141 24.33 0.31 -1.88
C ARG A 141 23.89 1.78 -1.90
N ARG A 142 24.74 2.70 -1.44
CA ARG A 142 24.48 4.15 -1.52
C ARG A 142 24.43 4.64 -2.98
N ALA A 143 25.34 4.14 -3.82
CA ALA A 143 25.35 4.47 -5.24
C ALA A 143 24.09 3.94 -5.96
N GLU A 144 23.61 2.74 -5.61
CA GLU A 144 22.34 2.21 -6.14
C GLU A 144 21.13 3.03 -5.70
N ALA A 145 21.06 3.44 -4.43
CA ALA A 145 19.96 4.28 -3.93
C ALA A 145 19.86 5.63 -4.67
N LYS A 146 21.01 6.24 -5.02
CA LYS A 146 21.04 7.48 -5.81
C LYS A 146 20.50 7.29 -7.23
N LYS A 147 20.64 6.10 -7.83
CA LYS A 147 20.09 5.80 -9.16
C LYS A 147 18.56 5.82 -9.17
N TRP A 148 17.92 5.33 -8.10
CA TRP A 148 16.46 5.35 -7.96
C TRP A 148 15.91 6.74 -7.64
N GLN A 149 16.68 7.59 -6.94
CA GLN A 149 16.29 8.99 -6.71
C GLN A 149 16.31 9.84 -7.98
N ASN A 150 17.23 9.55 -8.91
CA ASN A 150 17.33 10.23 -10.20
C ASN A 150 16.43 9.63 -11.29
N ALA A 151 15.69 8.56 -10.98
CA ALA A 151 14.66 8.06 -11.89
C ALA A 151 13.57 9.14 -12.01
N PRO A 152 13.09 9.46 -13.23
CA PRO A 152 12.01 10.42 -13.41
C PRO A 152 10.85 10.01 -12.50
N ARG A 153 10.37 10.92 -11.65
CA ARG A 153 9.15 10.69 -10.86
C ARG A 153 8.03 10.39 -11.83
N VAL A 154 7.73 9.11 -12.02
CA VAL A 154 6.56 8.67 -12.77
C VAL A 154 5.37 8.96 -11.86
N THR A 155 4.88 10.19 -11.91
CA THR A 155 3.55 10.52 -11.41
C THR A 155 2.55 9.88 -12.38
N THR A 156 2.14 8.64 -12.09
CA THR A 156 1.07 7.98 -12.82
C THR A 156 -0.26 8.55 -12.33
N GLY A 157 -0.66 9.68 -12.91
CA GLY A 157 -1.98 10.28 -12.72
C GLY A 157 -2.00 11.72 -13.22
N PRO A 158 -3.14 12.23 -13.73
CA PRO A 158 -3.28 13.65 -13.97
C PRO A 158 -3.27 14.38 -12.61
N THR A 159 -2.12 14.92 -12.20
CA THR A 159 -2.05 15.77 -11.02
C THR A 159 -2.58 17.17 -11.39
N PRO A 160 -3.69 17.64 -10.81
CA PRO A 160 -4.34 18.90 -11.20
C PRO A 160 -3.58 20.18 -10.76
N PHE A 161 -2.42 20.05 -10.11
CA PHE A 161 -1.70 21.17 -9.51
C PHE A 161 -0.22 21.28 -9.93
N SER A 162 0.20 20.65 -11.03
CA SER A 162 1.60 20.67 -11.49
C SER A 162 2.15 22.08 -11.80
N ASN A 163 1.27 23.05 -12.05
CA ASN A 163 1.64 24.42 -12.43
C ASN A 163 1.39 25.45 -11.32
N MET A 164 0.93 25.04 -10.13
CA MET A 164 0.78 25.97 -9.01
C MET A 164 2.07 26.01 -8.20
N PRO A 165 2.81 27.12 -8.18
CA PRO A 165 3.78 27.34 -7.10
C PRO A 165 3.01 27.22 -5.78
N ASN A 166 3.51 26.40 -4.86
CA ASN A 166 2.86 26.05 -3.62
C ASN A 166 2.63 27.33 -2.78
N ALA A 167 1.48 27.97 -2.98
CA ALA A 167 1.14 29.25 -2.37
C ALA A 167 1.13 29.17 -0.84
N ALA A 168 0.82 27.99 -0.28
CA ALA A 168 0.92 27.72 1.16
C ALA A 168 2.38 27.72 1.64
N ALA A 169 3.33 27.19 0.85
CA ALA A 169 4.75 27.27 1.16
C ALA A 169 5.31 28.69 1.01
N VAL A 170 4.86 29.44 0.00
CA VAL A 170 5.24 30.86 -0.18
C VAL A 170 4.69 31.73 0.95
N ALA A 171 3.44 31.53 1.36
CA ALA A 171 2.82 32.25 2.47
C ALA A 171 3.50 31.92 3.81
N MET A 172 3.84 30.66 4.08
CA MET A 172 4.59 30.28 5.28
C MET A 172 6.04 30.80 5.27
N ALA A 173 6.70 30.85 4.11
CA ALA A 173 8.02 31.48 4.01
C ALA A 173 7.94 32.99 4.28
N ALA A 174 6.92 33.67 3.76
CA ALA A 174 6.71 35.10 3.98
C ALA A 174 6.42 35.43 5.46
N THR A 175 5.62 34.61 6.16
CA THR A 175 5.36 34.84 7.59
C THR A 175 6.61 34.62 8.46
N LEU A 176 7.49 33.68 8.10
CA LEU A 176 8.78 33.50 8.79
C LEU A 176 9.73 34.69 8.61
N THR A 177 9.71 35.37 7.47
CA THR A 177 10.55 36.57 7.25
C THR A 177 10.05 37.82 7.97
N GLN A 178 8.76 37.89 8.34
CA GLN A 178 8.17 39.08 8.96
C GLN A 178 8.42 39.17 10.48
N GLN A 179 8.88 38.10 11.14
CA GLN A 179 9.23 38.12 12.56
C GLN A 179 10.65 38.64 12.87
N GLN A 180 11.38 39.16 11.88
CA GLN A 180 12.77 39.63 12.06
C GLN A 180 13.01 41.10 11.71
N GLN A 181 12.04 41.99 12.01
CA GLN A 181 12.29 43.44 12.05
C GLN A 181 12.25 43.98 13.48
N PRO A 182 13.36 44.55 14.01
CA PRO A 182 13.37 45.27 15.28
C PRO A 182 12.57 46.57 15.15
N ALA A 183 11.71 46.85 16.13
CA ALA A 183 10.98 48.10 16.25
C ALA A 183 11.93 49.29 16.52
N THR A 184 12.09 50.19 15.56
CA THR A 184 12.61 51.54 15.80
C THR A 184 11.44 52.52 15.85
N GLY A 185 11.23 53.08 17.05
CA GLY A 185 10.05 53.83 17.43
C GLY A 185 9.86 55.19 16.75
N LEU A 186 8.58 55.55 16.61
CA LEU A 186 8.10 56.90 16.38
C LEU A 186 8.44 57.79 17.59
N ASN A 187 9.23 58.84 17.37
CA ASN A 187 9.19 60.03 18.22
C ASN A 187 8.42 61.13 17.48
N ALA A 188 7.23 61.42 17.99
CA ALA A 188 6.51 62.65 17.76
C ALA A 188 7.21 63.81 18.49
N PHE A 189 7.27 65.01 17.91
CA PHE A 189 7.02 66.25 18.64
C PHE A 189 6.77 67.44 17.69
N LYS A 190 5.77 68.24 18.11
CA LYS A 190 5.25 69.51 17.57
C LYS A 190 6.32 70.58 17.29
N LEU A 191 6.14 71.39 16.24
CA LEU A 191 5.50 72.73 16.26
C LEU A 191 5.30 73.24 14.82
#